data_AF-W0BI74-F1
#
_entry.id   AF-W0BI74-F1
#
_cell.length_a   1.000
_cell.length_b   1.000
_cell.length_c   1.000
_cell.angle_alpha   90.00
_cell.angle_beta   90.00
_cell.angle_gamma   90.00
#
_symmetry.space_group_name_H-M   'P 1'
#
loop_
_entity.id
_entity.type
_entity.pdbx_description
1 polymer ?
#
loop_
_entity_poly.entity_id
_entity_poly.type
_entity_poly.pdbx_seq_one_letter_code
_entity_poly.pdbx_strand_id
1 'polypeptide(L)'
;MPRTPRERLQEKLKYEAHVAEREKLIEQLTAELDKPHSGQLSFEVAQQIINLNIRKEHGSKPWYEADQPFTKEHAQHIATLDGRLREITTQLQDRARLVAEERERTGTEERRVAEESARREAQERERTTAKERATTTINKAFEEFQGVIFRGLADNLSQPSQRKHDIYSAAQTLLDDLKLATKTYLNDPLNPTAQTAFKAICNDLIEQSLKGDIAKEPTLAQACLKCLQEIVNAFVKYTVGLIPGGPQRMFAVAETETVKELKALQTKLNKGDLTAPEAEPESPRSEL
;
A
#
# COMPACT_ATOMS: atom_id res chain seq x y z
N MET A 1 4.19 20.45 82.49
CA MET A 1 4.42 19.16 83.16
C MET A 1 5.47 18.39 82.37
N PRO A 2 6.58 17.91 82.97
CA PRO A 2 7.52 17.04 82.25
C PRO A 2 6.86 15.70 81.90
N ARG A 3 7.08 15.19 80.68
CA ARG A 3 6.52 13.90 80.22
C ARG A 3 7.01 12.75 81.10
N THR A 4 6.12 11.80 81.39
CA THR A 4 6.47 10.58 82.12
C THR A 4 7.42 9.69 81.29
N PRO A 5 8.23 8.83 81.92
CA PRO A 5 9.07 7.86 81.20
C PRO A 5 8.26 6.94 80.25
N ARG A 6 7.03 6.58 80.63
CA ARG A 6 6.13 5.74 79.82
C ARG A 6 5.68 6.45 78.55
N GLU A 7 5.32 7.74 78.63
CA GLU A 7 4.93 8.54 77.47
C GLU A 7 6.09 8.72 76.49
N ARG A 8 7.31 8.93 76.99
CA ARG A 8 8.52 9.03 76.15
C ARG A 8 8.85 7.72 75.42
N LEU A 9 8.63 6.57 76.06
CA LEU A 9 8.83 5.27 75.43
C LEU A 9 7.78 5.00 74.33
N GLN A 10 6.51 5.35 74.58
CA GLN A 10 5.44 5.21 73.60
C GLN A 10 5.64 6.13 72.39
N GLU A 11 6.09 7.36 72.60
CA GLU A 11 6.51 8.29 71.54
C GLU A 11 7.59 7.65 70.65
N LYS A 12 8.66 7.14 71.26
CA LYS A 12 9.78 6.56 70.54
C LYS A 12 9.37 5.37 69.68
N LEU A 13 8.58 4.45 70.24
CA LEU A 13 8.09 3.27 69.50
C LEU A 13 7.18 3.64 68.33
N LYS A 14 6.28 4.62 68.52
CA LYS A 14 5.42 5.11 67.42
C LYS A 14 6.24 5.77 66.32
N TYR A 15 7.23 6.59 66.69
CA TYR A 15 8.14 7.23 65.74
C TYR A 15 8.93 6.19 64.93
N GLU A 16 9.57 5.23 65.59
CA GLU A 16 10.37 4.18 64.94
C GLU A 16 9.54 3.34 63.98
N ALA A 17 8.31 2.98 64.35
CA ALA A 17 7.40 2.26 63.46
C ALA A 17 7.06 3.05 62.20
N HIS A 18 6.81 4.37 62.33
CA HIS A 18 6.49 5.24 61.21
C HIS A 18 7.66 5.54 60.28
N VAL A 19 8.87 5.61 60.81
CA VAL A 19 10.10 5.75 60.03
C VAL A 19 10.34 4.45 59.27
N ALA A 20 10.32 3.30 59.94
CA ALA A 20 10.55 2.00 59.33
C ALA A 20 9.57 1.68 58.20
N GLU A 21 8.28 2.02 58.35
CA GLU A 21 7.28 1.83 57.30
C GLU A 21 7.57 2.70 56.06
N ARG A 22 7.96 3.96 56.25
CA ARG A 22 8.28 4.89 55.15
C ARG A 22 9.58 4.54 54.45
N GLU A 23 10.61 4.16 55.19
CA GLU A 23 11.89 3.72 54.63
C GLU A 23 11.70 2.45 53.80
N LYS A 24 10.93 1.49 54.30
CA LYS A 24 10.56 0.29 53.52
C LYS A 24 9.81 0.62 52.23
N LEU A 25 8.88 1.57 52.27
CA LEU A 25 8.15 2.00 51.08
C LEU A 25 9.05 2.75 50.09
N ILE A 26 9.96 3.60 50.57
CA ILE A 26 10.97 4.27 49.74
C ILE A 26 11.82 3.21 49.03
N GLU A 27 12.35 2.23 49.77
CA GLU A 27 13.16 1.15 49.20
C GLU A 27 12.40 0.37 48.12
N GLN A 28 11.14 -0.01 48.39
CA GLN A 28 10.30 -0.72 47.42
C GLN A 28 10.05 0.09 46.16
N LEU A 29 9.67 1.36 46.29
CA LEU A 29 9.37 2.22 45.15
C LEU A 29 10.63 2.61 44.36
N THR A 30 11.76 2.79 45.03
CA THR A 30 13.07 2.99 44.37
C THR A 30 13.49 1.74 43.59
N ALA A 31 13.32 0.54 44.16
CA ALA A 31 13.61 -0.69 43.44
C ALA A 31 12.74 -0.85 42.17
N GLU A 32 11.49 -0.38 42.19
CA GLU A 32 10.63 -0.35 41.00
C GLU A 32 11.11 0.68 39.96
N LEU A 33 11.64 1.84 40.39
CA LEU A 33 12.28 2.80 39.50
C LEU A 33 13.51 2.20 38.80
N ASP A 34 14.30 1.39 39.51
CA ASP A 34 15.54 0.79 38.97
C ASP A 34 15.28 -0.39 38.03
N LYS A 35 14.08 -0.96 38.01
CA LYS A 35 13.75 -2.04 37.06
C LYS A 35 13.83 -1.55 35.62
N PRO A 36 14.33 -2.35 34.67
CA PRO A 36 14.32 -2.02 33.24
C PRO A 36 12.89 -1.86 32.71
N HIS A 37 12.74 -1.04 31.66
CA HIS A 37 11.47 -0.49 31.14
C HIS A 37 10.53 -1.51 30.46
N SER A 38 10.34 -2.71 31.02
CA SER A 38 9.52 -3.77 30.40
C SER A 38 8.00 -3.65 30.63
N GLY A 39 7.51 -2.48 31.05
CA GLY A 39 6.14 -2.06 30.72
C GLY A 39 5.00 -2.51 31.64
N GLN A 40 5.26 -2.94 32.87
CA GLN A 40 4.20 -3.03 33.88
C GLN A 40 4.71 -2.39 35.17
N LEU A 41 4.29 -1.15 35.43
CA LEU A 41 4.13 -0.73 36.82
C LEU A 41 3.11 -1.70 37.41
N SER A 42 3.52 -2.49 38.40
CA SER A 42 2.60 -3.44 39.00
C SER A 42 1.41 -2.66 39.56
N PHE A 43 0.21 -3.18 39.34
CA PHE A 43 -1.03 -2.64 39.90
C PHE A 43 -0.91 -2.41 41.42
N GLU A 44 -0.08 -3.22 42.09
CA GLU A 44 0.28 -3.08 43.50
C GLU A 44 1.00 -1.77 43.85
N VAL A 45 1.91 -1.28 43.00
CA VAL A 45 2.62 0.00 43.21
C VAL A 45 1.65 1.17 43.07
N ALA A 46 0.75 1.13 42.08
CA ALA A 46 -0.31 2.13 41.93
C ALA A 46 -1.28 2.12 43.14
N GLN A 47 -1.64 0.93 43.62
CA GLN A 47 -2.48 0.77 44.81
C GLN A 47 -1.80 1.28 46.10
N GLN A 48 -0.48 1.06 46.24
CA GLN A 48 0.31 1.57 47.37
C GLN A 48 0.42 3.10 47.36
N ILE A 49 0.57 3.72 46.18
CA ILE A 49 0.54 5.18 45.99
C ILE A 49 -0.83 5.76 46.39
N ILE A 50 -1.93 5.11 46.02
CA ILE A 50 -3.28 5.51 46.41
C ILE A 50 -3.47 5.39 47.94
N ASN A 51 -3.01 4.30 48.54
CA ASN A 51 -3.09 4.10 50.00
C ASN A 51 -2.26 5.13 50.80
N LEU A 52 -1.12 5.58 50.27
CA LEU A 52 -0.32 6.67 50.85
C LEU A 52 -1.06 8.01 50.80
N ASN A 53 -1.82 8.28 49.73
CA ASN A 53 -2.66 9.47 49.62
C ASN A 53 -3.94 9.39 50.48
N ILE A 54 -4.54 8.22 50.70
CA ILE A 54 -5.71 8.05 51.60
C ILE A 54 -5.32 8.32 53.07
N ARG A 55 -4.08 8.04 53.48
CA ARG A 55 -3.59 8.44 54.82
C ARG A 55 -3.45 9.96 55.01
N LYS A 56 -3.53 10.78 53.95
CA LYS A 56 -3.72 12.25 54.04
C LYS A 56 -5.19 12.64 54.26
N GLU A 57 -6.16 11.83 53.85
CA GLU A 57 -7.59 12.13 54.01
C GLU A 57 -8.14 11.70 55.38
N HIS A 58 -7.43 10.84 56.12
CA HIS A 58 -7.63 10.68 57.55
C HIS A 58 -7.05 11.87 58.33
N GLY A 59 -7.72 13.01 58.22
CA GLY A 59 -7.51 14.20 59.02
C GLY A 59 -6.71 15.28 58.29
N SER A 60 -7.37 16.39 57.96
CA SER A 60 -6.83 17.66 57.43
C SER A 60 -5.77 18.35 58.32
N LYS A 61 -5.26 17.67 59.36
CA LYS A 61 -4.07 18.06 60.09
C LYS A 61 -3.10 16.90 59.96
N PRO A 62 -1.82 17.17 59.63
CA PRO A 62 -0.83 16.12 59.78
C PRO A 62 -0.99 15.50 61.16
N TRP A 63 -1.11 14.18 61.24
CA TRP A 63 -1.43 13.46 62.48
C TRP A 63 -0.45 13.78 63.63
N TYR A 64 0.73 14.33 63.33
CA TYR A 64 1.70 14.88 64.29
C TYR A 64 1.31 16.24 64.92
N GLU A 65 0.30 16.94 64.40
CA GLU A 65 -0.24 18.19 64.97
C GLU A 65 -1.41 17.93 65.94
N ALA A 66 -2.08 16.78 65.82
CA ALA A 66 -3.22 16.42 66.66
C ALA A 66 -2.81 15.64 67.93
N ASP A 67 -1.75 14.84 67.82
CA ASP A 67 -1.19 14.11 68.94
C ASP A 67 0.07 14.82 69.45
N GLN A 68 0.05 15.25 70.72
CA GLN A 68 1.14 15.94 71.40
C GLN A 68 2.37 15.11 71.83
N PRO A 69 2.64 13.84 71.42
CA PRO A 69 3.82 13.18 71.90
C PRO A 69 5.03 13.31 70.99
N PHE A 70 5.11 14.06 69.88
CA PHE A 70 6.34 14.09 69.04
C PHE A 70 7.23 15.33 69.26
N THR A 71 8.56 15.16 69.23
CA THR A 71 9.51 16.28 69.14
C THR A 71 9.47 16.95 67.77
N LYS A 72 9.92 18.22 67.70
CA LYS A 72 10.08 18.95 66.44
C LYS A 72 11.01 18.21 65.46
N GLU A 73 12.03 17.53 65.98
CA GLU A 73 12.99 16.74 65.20
C GLU A 73 12.32 15.51 64.56
N HIS A 74 11.48 14.77 65.30
CA HIS A 74 10.72 13.64 64.74
C HIS A 74 9.80 14.08 63.60
N ALA A 75 9.12 15.22 63.77
CA ALA A 75 8.26 15.79 62.74
C ALA A 75 9.05 16.20 61.48
N GLN A 76 10.24 16.79 61.66
CA GLN A 76 11.12 17.16 60.54
C GLN A 76 11.64 15.93 59.78
N HIS A 77 12.02 14.86 60.47
CA HIS A 77 12.48 13.63 59.81
C HIS A 77 11.36 12.97 59.00
N ILE A 78 10.17 12.83 59.59
CA ILE A 78 8.99 12.27 58.89
C ILE A 78 8.64 13.12 57.67
N ALA A 79 8.66 14.46 57.79
CA ALA A 79 8.41 15.35 56.66
C ALA A 79 9.44 15.18 55.53
N THR A 80 10.69 14.85 55.86
CA THR A 80 11.74 14.55 54.87
C THR A 80 11.43 13.25 54.12
N LEU A 81 11.04 12.19 54.83
CA LEU A 81 10.65 10.92 54.23
C LEU A 81 9.40 11.05 53.36
N ASP A 82 8.41 11.82 53.81
CA ASP A 82 7.20 12.15 53.03
C ASP A 82 7.53 13.00 51.78
N GLY A 83 8.61 13.80 51.83
CA GLY A 83 9.16 14.49 50.66
C GLY A 83 9.70 13.51 49.62
N ARG A 84 10.55 12.57 50.05
CA ARG A 84 11.15 11.54 49.18
C ARG A 84 10.10 10.61 48.58
N LEU A 85 9.11 10.19 49.36
CA LEU A 85 7.99 9.38 48.86
C LEU A 85 7.21 10.08 47.75
N ARG A 86 6.96 11.40 47.90
CA ARG A 86 6.29 12.20 46.86
C ARG A 86 7.12 12.26 45.58
N GLU A 87 8.42 12.53 45.71
CA GLU A 87 9.34 12.61 44.57
C GLU A 87 9.36 11.30 43.78
N ILE A 88 9.57 10.17 44.45
CA ILE A 88 9.60 8.84 43.82
C ILE A 88 8.24 8.50 43.18
N THR A 89 7.14 8.85 43.84
CA THR A 89 5.78 8.66 43.30
C THR A 89 5.57 9.43 42.00
N THR A 90 5.99 10.70 41.95
CA THR A 90 5.89 11.51 40.74
C THR A 90 6.73 10.92 39.61
N GLN A 91 7.96 10.48 39.88
CA GLN A 91 8.82 9.83 38.88
C GLN A 91 8.18 8.56 38.31
N LEU A 92 7.55 7.73 39.15
CA LEU A 92 6.84 6.52 38.71
C LEU A 92 5.60 6.87 37.85
N GLN A 93 4.85 7.91 38.20
CA GLN A 93 3.71 8.39 37.41
C GLN A 93 4.13 8.91 36.03
N ASP A 94 5.20 9.72 35.97
CA ASP A 94 5.74 10.23 34.72
C ASP A 94 6.24 9.09 33.82
N ARG A 95 6.91 8.10 34.42
CA ARG A 95 7.33 6.89 33.70
C ARG A 95 6.15 6.08 33.18
N ALA A 96 5.09 5.93 33.97
CA ALA A 96 3.86 5.25 33.54
C ALA A 96 3.27 5.91 32.29
N ARG A 97 3.22 7.25 32.32
CA ARG A 97 2.71 8.06 31.23
C ARG A 97 3.56 7.92 29.97
N LEU A 98 4.88 8.01 30.08
CA LEU A 98 5.79 7.83 28.94
C LEU A 98 5.65 6.45 28.30
N VAL A 99 5.54 5.38 29.10
CA VAL A 99 5.32 4.02 28.58
C VAL A 99 3.97 3.88 27.89
N ALA A 100 2.91 4.52 28.42
CA ALA A 100 1.60 4.51 27.78
C ALA A 100 1.62 5.28 26.45
N GLU A 101 2.25 6.45 26.40
CA GLU A 101 2.44 7.24 25.18
C GLU A 101 3.27 6.48 24.14
N GLU A 102 4.34 5.78 24.55
CA GLU A 102 5.16 4.97 23.65
C GLU A 102 4.36 3.79 23.07
N ARG A 103 3.57 3.09 23.90
CA ARG A 103 2.69 2.01 23.43
C ARG A 103 1.62 2.47 22.45
N GLU A 104 1.06 3.65 22.69
CA GLU A 104 0.09 4.24 21.78
C GLU A 104 0.77 4.60 20.45
N ARG A 105 1.98 5.17 20.49
CA ARG A 105 2.78 5.45 19.29
C ARG A 105 3.17 4.18 18.53
N THR A 106 3.62 3.13 19.22
CA THR A 106 3.97 1.87 18.56
C THR A 106 2.73 1.21 17.96
N GLY A 107 1.61 1.17 18.69
CA GLY A 107 0.37 0.58 18.19
C GLY A 107 -0.26 1.36 17.02
N THR A 108 -0.11 2.68 16.98
CA THR A 108 -0.55 3.51 15.84
C THR A 108 0.36 3.32 14.63
N GLU A 109 1.68 3.28 14.83
CA GLU A 109 2.63 3.03 13.74
C GLU A 109 2.51 1.60 13.18
N GLU A 110 2.34 0.59 14.03
CA GLU A 110 2.08 -0.79 13.60
C GLU A 110 0.80 -0.89 12.75
N ARG A 111 -0.28 -0.20 13.15
CA ARG A 111 -1.51 -0.13 12.34
C ARG A 111 -1.26 0.56 11.01
N ARG A 112 -0.50 1.66 10.99
CA ARG A 112 -0.16 2.39 9.76
C ARG A 112 0.64 1.51 8.80
N VAL A 113 1.63 0.78 9.31
CA VAL A 113 2.46 -0.15 8.54
C VAL A 113 1.62 -1.33 8.02
N ALA A 114 0.75 -1.90 8.85
CA ALA A 114 -0.15 -2.99 8.45
C ALA A 114 -1.18 -2.55 7.40
N GLU A 115 -1.72 -1.34 7.52
CA GLU A 115 -2.64 -0.79 6.52
C GLU A 115 -1.92 -0.51 5.19
N GLU A 116 -0.70 0.03 5.25
CA GLU A 116 0.12 0.27 4.05
C GLU A 116 0.53 -1.04 3.37
N SER A 117 0.91 -2.08 4.14
CA SER A 117 1.23 -3.40 3.57
C SER A 117 0.01 -4.06 2.94
N ALA A 118 -1.15 -4.02 3.60
CA ALA A 118 -2.40 -4.55 3.06
C ALA A 118 -2.81 -3.84 1.76
N ARG A 119 -2.63 -2.53 1.69
CA ARG A 119 -2.88 -1.76 0.45
C ARG A 119 -1.94 -2.18 -0.68
N ARG A 120 -0.64 -2.35 -0.41
CA ARG A 120 0.34 -2.82 -1.41
C ARG A 120 0.02 -4.22 -1.91
N GLU A 121 -0.35 -5.14 -1.02
CA GLU A 121 -0.76 -6.50 -1.39
C GLU A 121 -2.03 -6.52 -2.25
N ALA A 122 -3.04 -5.72 -1.87
CA ALA A 122 -4.26 -5.60 -2.65
C ALA A 122 -3.97 -5.06 -4.06
N GLN A 123 -3.11 -4.04 -4.17
CA GLN A 123 -2.69 -3.46 -5.44
C GLN A 123 -1.95 -4.48 -6.31
N GLU A 124 -1.03 -5.28 -5.75
CA GLU A 124 -0.30 -6.29 -6.52
C GLU A 124 -1.23 -7.42 -6.99
N ARG A 125 -2.19 -7.85 -6.17
CA ARG A 125 -3.22 -8.83 -6.59
C ARG A 125 -4.11 -8.31 -7.70
N GLU A 126 -4.48 -7.03 -7.65
CA GLU A 126 -5.27 -6.43 -8.71
C GLU A 126 -4.46 -6.35 -10.02
N ARG A 127 -3.18 -6.00 -9.92
CA ARG A 127 -2.25 -5.96 -11.05
C ARG A 127 -2.08 -7.32 -11.72
N THR A 128 -1.87 -8.38 -10.95
CA THR A 128 -1.73 -9.74 -11.49
C THR A 128 -3.03 -10.18 -12.18
N THR A 129 -4.17 -9.98 -11.52
CA THR A 129 -5.49 -10.31 -12.07
C THR A 129 -5.77 -9.55 -13.38
N ALA A 130 -5.45 -8.25 -13.44
CA ALA A 130 -5.63 -7.44 -14.64
C ALA A 130 -4.74 -7.92 -15.79
N LYS A 131 -3.48 -8.27 -15.49
CA LYS A 131 -2.54 -8.83 -16.48
C LYS A 131 -3.03 -10.16 -17.04
N GLU A 132 -3.53 -11.05 -16.18
CA GLU A 132 -4.08 -12.34 -16.58
C GLU A 132 -5.30 -12.18 -17.50
N ARG A 133 -6.23 -11.28 -17.16
CA ARG A 133 -7.41 -10.98 -17.99
C ARG A 133 -7.03 -10.44 -19.37
N ALA A 134 -6.06 -9.51 -19.42
CA ALA A 134 -5.55 -8.97 -20.67
C ALA A 134 -4.89 -10.06 -21.51
N THR A 135 -4.00 -10.85 -20.91
CA THR A 135 -3.31 -11.97 -21.56
C THR A 135 -4.29 -12.98 -22.14
N THR A 136 -5.34 -13.34 -21.39
CA THR A 136 -6.38 -14.27 -21.83
C THR A 136 -7.14 -13.72 -23.05
N THR A 137 -7.53 -12.45 -23.00
CA THR A 137 -8.23 -11.78 -24.11
C THR A 137 -7.37 -11.75 -25.37
N ILE A 138 -6.09 -11.40 -25.21
CA ILE A 138 -5.14 -11.29 -26.32
C ILE A 138 -4.84 -12.65 -26.95
N ASN A 139 -4.61 -13.69 -26.14
CA ASN A 139 -4.37 -15.03 -26.67
C ASN A 139 -5.56 -15.54 -27.48
N LYS A 140 -6.78 -15.28 -27.01
CA LYS A 140 -7.99 -15.63 -27.76
C LYS A 140 -8.06 -14.89 -29.11
N ALA A 141 -7.76 -13.60 -29.14
CA ALA A 141 -7.70 -12.82 -30.38
C ALA A 141 -6.68 -13.38 -31.37
N PHE A 142 -5.51 -13.83 -30.87
CA PHE A 142 -4.50 -14.48 -31.69
C PHE A 142 -4.97 -15.82 -32.25
N GLU A 143 -5.60 -16.66 -31.43
CA GLU A 143 -6.13 -17.96 -31.86
C GLU A 143 -7.21 -17.80 -32.95
N GLU A 144 -8.12 -16.84 -32.78
CA GLU A 144 -9.16 -16.56 -33.77
C GLU A 144 -8.56 -16.13 -35.12
N PHE A 145 -7.57 -15.23 -35.11
CA PHE A 145 -6.91 -14.76 -36.33
C PHE A 145 -6.06 -15.86 -36.98
N GLN A 146 -5.30 -16.60 -36.18
CA GLN A 146 -4.52 -17.75 -36.66
C GLN A 146 -5.41 -18.81 -37.31
N GLY A 147 -6.61 -19.05 -36.77
CA GLY A 147 -7.59 -19.96 -37.35
C GLY A 147 -8.13 -19.50 -38.72
N VAL A 148 -8.16 -18.19 -39.01
CA VAL A 148 -8.50 -17.67 -40.34
C VAL A 148 -7.33 -17.86 -41.30
N ILE A 149 -6.11 -17.57 -40.86
CA ILE A 149 -4.90 -17.75 -41.66
C ILE A 149 -4.73 -19.22 -42.07
N PHE A 150 -4.85 -20.13 -41.11
CA PHE A 150 -4.68 -21.56 -41.36
C PHE A 150 -5.71 -22.11 -42.34
N ARG A 151 -6.99 -21.72 -42.19
CA ARG A 151 -8.05 -22.11 -43.14
C ARG A 151 -7.74 -21.62 -44.55
N GLY A 152 -7.32 -20.36 -44.70
CA GLY A 152 -6.95 -19.83 -46.00
C GLY A 152 -5.74 -20.52 -46.64
N LEU A 153 -4.71 -20.86 -45.85
CA LEU A 153 -3.57 -21.64 -46.34
C LEU A 153 -3.99 -23.05 -46.78
N ALA A 154 -4.84 -23.72 -46.00
CA ALA A 154 -5.35 -25.05 -46.32
C ALA A 154 -6.21 -25.07 -47.58
N ASP A 155 -7.08 -24.07 -47.76
CA ASP A 155 -7.92 -23.95 -48.96
C ASP A 155 -7.07 -23.73 -50.23
N ASN A 156 -5.96 -22.98 -50.12
CA ASN A 156 -5.03 -22.77 -51.24
C ASN A 156 -4.23 -24.01 -51.63
N LEU A 157 -4.00 -24.96 -50.71
CA LEU A 157 -3.41 -26.26 -51.08
C LEU A 157 -4.36 -27.08 -51.96
N SER A 158 -5.67 -26.86 -51.82
CA SER A 158 -6.71 -27.55 -52.59
C SER A 158 -6.99 -26.87 -53.94
N GLN A 159 -6.85 -25.54 -54.02
CA GLN A 159 -6.94 -24.76 -55.25
C GLN A 159 -5.76 -23.78 -55.34
N PRO A 160 -4.67 -24.14 -56.04
CA PRO A 160 -3.41 -23.40 -55.96
C PRO A 160 -3.52 -22.02 -56.60
N SER A 161 -3.57 -21.00 -55.75
CA SER A 161 -3.29 -19.62 -56.11
C SER A 161 -2.05 -19.16 -55.36
N GLN A 162 -0.92 -19.02 -56.08
CA GLN A 162 0.35 -18.57 -55.51
C GLN A 162 0.19 -17.24 -54.79
N ARG A 163 -0.51 -16.29 -55.42
CA ARG A 163 -0.78 -14.97 -54.85
C ARG A 163 -1.53 -15.06 -53.52
N LYS A 164 -2.54 -15.91 -53.41
CA LYS A 164 -3.26 -16.07 -52.13
C LYS A 164 -2.36 -16.70 -51.08
N HIS A 165 -1.62 -17.74 -51.44
CA HIS A 165 -0.66 -18.36 -50.53
C HIS A 165 0.34 -17.33 -49.97
N ASP A 166 0.90 -16.48 -50.83
CA ASP A 166 1.84 -15.43 -50.43
C ASP A 166 1.19 -14.42 -49.46
N ILE A 167 -0.06 -14.00 -49.72
CA ILE A 167 -0.82 -13.10 -48.83
C ILE A 167 -1.02 -13.72 -47.44
N TYR A 168 -1.44 -14.99 -47.38
CA TYR A 168 -1.66 -15.67 -46.11
C TYR A 168 -0.34 -15.96 -45.37
N SER A 169 0.75 -16.23 -46.09
CA SER A 169 2.08 -16.36 -45.50
C SER A 169 2.57 -15.03 -44.90
N ALA A 170 2.35 -13.92 -45.60
CA ALA A 170 2.69 -12.59 -45.08
C ALA A 170 1.86 -12.24 -43.83
N ALA A 171 0.57 -12.59 -43.81
CA ALA A 171 -0.27 -12.42 -42.63
C ALA A 171 0.21 -13.27 -41.44
N GLN A 172 0.74 -14.47 -41.68
CA GLN A 172 1.34 -15.29 -40.64
C GLN A 172 2.58 -14.62 -40.04
N THR A 173 3.48 -14.07 -40.86
CA THR A 173 4.65 -13.32 -40.38
C THR A 173 4.24 -12.14 -39.50
N LEU A 174 3.28 -11.33 -39.95
CA LEU A 174 2.80 -10.18 -39.18
C LEU A 174 2.11 -10.58 -37.87
N LEU A 175 1.41 -11.72 -37.85
CA LEU A 175 0.86 -12.29 -36.62
C LEU A 175 1.96 -12.65 -35.62
N ASP A 176 3.05 -13.25 -36.08
CA ASP A 176 4.17 -13.64 -35.22
C ASP A 176 4.91 -12.42 -34.66
N ASP A 177 5.09 -11.37 -35.48
CA ASP A 177 5.63 -10.08 -35.04
C ASP A 177 4.73 -9.41 -33.99
N LEU A 178 3.40 -9.42 -34.21
CA LEU A 178 2.44 -8.88 -33.27
C LEU A 178 2.44 -9.65 -31.93
N LYS A 179 2.55 -10.98 -31.97
CA LYS A 179 2.70 -11.82 -30.76
C LYS A 179 3.95 -11.43 -29.97
N LEU A 180 5.08 -11.27 -30.65
CA LEU A 180 6.34 -10.90 -30.03
C LEU A 180 6.27 -9.51 -29.37
N ALA A 181 5.75 -8.52 -30.09
CA ALA A 181 5.62 -7.16 -29.59
C ALA A 181 4.64 -7.07 -28.42
N THR A 182 3.50 -7.76 -28.51
CA THR A 182 2.52 -7.88 -27.45
C THR A 182 3.13 -8.48 -26.19
N LYS A 183 3.87 -9.59 -26.31
CA LYS A 183 4.54 -10.24 -25.18
C LYS A 183 5.54 -9.30 -24.51
N THR A 184 6.32 -8.57 -25.31
CA THR A 184 7.30 -7.60 -24.82
C THR A 184 6.62 -6.47 -24.06
N TYR A 185 5.53 -5.93 -24.61
CA TYR A 185 4.73 -4.88 -23.97
C TYR A 185 4.05 -5.34 -22.67
N LEU A 186 3.48 -6.55 -22.62
CA LEU A 186 2.86 -7.10 -21.40
C LEU A 186 3.85 -7.34 -20.25
N ASN A 187 5.13 -7.54 -20.58
CA ASN A 187 6.16 -7.70 -19.57
C ASN A 187 6.56 -6.37 -18.95
N ASP A 188 6.73 -5.33 -19.77
CA ASP A 188 7.04 -3.99 -19.31
C ASP A 188 6.28 -2.92 -20.12
N PRO A 189 5.04 -2.57 -19.69
CA PRO A 189 4.21 -1.61 -20.40
C PRO A 189 4.70 -0.16 -20.24
N LEU A 190 5.68 0.10 -19.37
CA LEU A 190 6.25 1.43 -19.17
C LEU A 190 7.51 1.65 -20.00
N ASN A 191 8.06 0.59 -20.60
CA ASN A 191 9.24 0.67 -21.44
C ASN A 191 8.94 1.42 -22.76
N PRO A 192 9.58 2.57 -23.03
CA PRO A 192 9.32 3.34 -24.24
C PRO A 192 9.64 2.58 -25.53
N THR A 193 10.68 1.73 -25.53
CA THR A 193 11.05 0.91 -26.68
C THR A 193 9.98 -0.14 -26.98
N ALA A 194 9.46 -0.82 -25.96
CA ALA A 194 8.37 -1.79 -26.12
C ALA A 194 7.08 -1.12 -26.63
N GLN A 195 6.77 0.06 -26.11
CA GLN A 195 5.64 0.87 -26.55
C GLN A 195 5.74 1.28 -28.02
N THR A 196 6.90 1.79 -28.44
CA THR A 196 7.15 2.20 -29.83
C THR A 196 7.09 1.01 -30.78
N ALA A 197 7.72 -0.11 -30.42
CA ALA A 197 7.70 -1.32 -31.25
C ALA A 197 6.28 -1.86 -31.45
N PHE A 198 5.49 -1.95 -30.37
CA PHE A 198 4.10 -2.40 -30.44
C PHE A 198 3.24 -1.48 -31.33
N LYS A 199 3.35 -0.16 -31.16
CA LYS A 199 2.64 0.81 -32.01
C LYS A 199 3.02 0.69 -33.48
N ALA A 200 4.31 0.56 -33.78
CA ALA A 200 4.79 0.44 -35.15
C ALA A 200 4.15 -0.79 -35.84
N ILE A 201 4.13 -1.94 -35.15
CA ILE A 201 3.51 -3.16 -35.68
C ILE A 201 1.99 -3.02 -35.82
N CYS A 202 1.30 -2.37 -34.88
CA CYS A 202 -0.13 -2.09 -35.05
C CYS A 202 -0.42 -1.22 -36.28
N ASN A 203 0.39 -0.19 -36.53
CA ASN A 203 0.20 0.69 -37.69
C ASN A 203 0.49 -0.04 -39.00
N ASP A 204 1.56 -0.84 -39.06
CA ASP A 204 1.90 -1.64 -40.25
C ASP A 204 0.79 -2.63 -40.59
N LEU A 205 0.25 -3.35 -39.59
CA LEU A 205 -0.89 -4.25 -39.79
C LEU A 205 -2.15 -3.53 -40.30
N ILE A 206 -2.42 -2.31 -39.83
CA ILE A 206 -3.53 -1.49 -40.32
C ILE A 206 -3.30 -1.11 -41.78
N GLU A 207 -2.10 -0.64 -42.12
CA GLU A 207 -1.73 -0.27 -43.48
C GLU A 207 -1.88 -1.46 -44.44
N GLN A 208 -1.37 -2.63 -44.05
CA GLN A 208 -1.50 -3.86 -44.83
C GLN A 208 -2.96 -4.29 -45.01
N SER A 209 -3.78 -4.14 -43.96
CA SER A 209 -5.19 -4.55 -43.98
C SER A 209 -6.10 -3.60 -44.78
N LEU A 210 -5.72 -2.33 -44.91
CA LEU A 210 -6.51 -1.33 -45.63
C LEU A 210 -6.05 -1.12 -47.08
N LYS A 211 -4.74 -1.18 -47.33
CA LYS A 211 -4.12 -0.76 -48.60
C LYS A 211 -3.13 -1.76 -49.17
N GLY A 212 -2.58 -2.64 -48.33
CA GLY A 212 -1.55 -3.58 -48.73
C GLY A 212 -2.08 -4.87 -49.35
N ASP A 213 -1.26 -5.91 -49.29
CA ASP A 213 -1.58 -7.18 -49.93
C ASP A 213 -2.71 -7.94 -49.21
N ILE A 214 -2.81 -7.77 -47.89
CA ILE A 214 -3.88 -8.35 -47.07
C ILE A 214 -5.26 -7.79 -47.45
N ALA A 215 -5.34 -6.51 -47.81
CA ALA A 215 -6.60 -5.87 -48.23
C ALA A 215 -7.26 -6.54 -49.45
N LYS A 216 -6.48 -7.28 -50.25
CA LYS A 216 -6.97 -8.02 -51.43
C LYS A 216 -7.79 -9.27 -51.06
N GLU A 217 -7.73 -9.73 -49.81
CA GLU A 217 -8.55 -10.84 -49.27
C GLU A 217 -9.43 -10.32 -48.11
N PRO A 218 -10.70 -9.92 -48.38
CA PRO A 218 -11.54 -9.19 -47.41
C PRO A 218 -11.75 -9.90 -46.06
N THR A 219 -11.94 -11.22 -46.08
CA THR A 219 -12.12 -12.03 -44.86
C THR A 219 -10.88 -11.99 -43.97
N LEU A 220 -9.69 -12.04 -44.59
CA LEU A 220 -8.42 -11.99 -43.88
C LEU A 220 -8.16 -10.58 -43.32
N ALA A 221 -8.41 -9.54 -44.13
CA ALA A 221 -8.31 -8.14 -43.71
C ALA A 221 -9.23 -7.82 -42.52
N GLN A 222 -10.49 -8.28 -42.57
CA GLN A 222 -11.44 -8.10 -41.47
C GLN A 222 -11.00 -8.84 -40.20
N ALA A 223 -10.50 -10.08 -40.33
CA ALA A 223 -9.99 -10.84 -39.19
C ALA A 223 -8.77 -10.18 -38.54
N CYS A 224 -7.87 -9.61 -39.35
CA CYS A 224 -6.70 -8.86 -38.89
C CYS A 224 -7.11 -7.62 -38.08
N LEU A 225 -8.01 -6.78 -38.63
CA LEU A 225 -8.49 -5.57 -37.94
C LEU A 225 -9.23 -5.91 -36.65
N LYS A 226 -10.03 -6.98 -36.63
CA LYS A 226 -10.69 -7.47 -35.41
C LYS A 226 -9.67 -7.91 -34.35
N CYS A 227 -8.65 -8.67 -34.75
CA CYS A 227 -7.56 -9.10 -33.87
C CYS A 227 -6.87 -7.89 -33.21
N LEU A 228 -6.48 -6.91 -34.03
CA LEU A 228 -5.90 -5.66 -33.55
C LEU A 228 -6.83 -4.91 -32.59
N GLN A 229 -8.11 -4.80 -32.92
CA GLN A 229 -9.10 -4.16 -32.07
C GLN A 229 -9.16 -4.82 -30.68
N GLU A 230 -9.25 -6.14 -30.61
CA GLU A 230 -9.29 -6.87 -29.34
C GLU A 230 -8.01 -6.67 -28.52
N ILE A 231 -6.85 -6.70 -29.18
CA ILE A 231 -5.55 -6.53 -28.53
C ILE A 231 -5.38 -5.10 -27.99
N VAL A 232 -5.61 -4.08 -28.82
CA VAL A 232 -5.52 -2.67 -28.39
C VAL A 232 -6.53 -2.38 -27.28
N ASN A 233 -7.74 -2.93 -27.36
CA ASN A 233 -8.75 -2.82 -26.30
C ASN A 233 -8.28 -3.42 -24.97
N ALA A 234 -7.68 -4.63 -25.01
CA ALA A 234 -7.14 -5.29 -23.84
C ALA A 234 -5.99 -4.48 -23.21
N PHE A 235 -5.10 -3.94 -24.05
CA PHE A 235 -3.99 -3.10 -23.59
C PHE A 235 -4.44 -1.79 -22.97
N VAL A 236 -5.36 -1.05 -23.60
CA VAL A 236 -5.90 0.19 -23.02
C VAL A 236 -6.56 -0.11 -21.68
N LYS A 237 -7.36 -1.18 -21.56
CA LYS A 237 -7.94 -1.59 -20.28
C LYS A 237 -6.90 -1.99 -19.23
N TYR A 238 -5.83 -2.67 -19.63
CA TYR A 238 -4.75 -3.07 -18.73
C TYR A 238 -3.90 -1.90 -18.24
N THR A 239 -3.55 -0.99 -19.16
CA THR A 239 -2.70 0.20 -18.88
C THR A 239 -3.45 1.30 -18.15
N VAL A 240 -4.77 1.44 -18.41
CA VAL A 240 -5.61 2.48 -17.78
C VAL A 240 -6.33 1.96 -16.53
N GLY A 241 -6.66 0.67 -16.48
CA GLY A 241 -7.36 0.02 -15.36
C GLY A 241 -8.84 0.40 -15.27
N LEU A 242 -9.68 -0.56 -14.85
CA LEU A 242 -11.11 -0.37 -14.62
C LEU A 242 -11.39 0.65 -13.48
N ILE A 243 -12.37 1.54 -13.66
CA ILE A 243 -12.89 2.47 -12.61
C ILE A 243 -14.11 1.78 -11.97
N PRO A 244 -14.24 1.65 -10.62
CA PRO A 244 -14.19 2.78 -9.67
C PRO A 244 -13.44 2.55 -8.34
N GLY A 245 -12.70 3.56 -7.86
CA GLY A 245 -12.33 3.63 -6.43
C GLY A 245 -11.18 4.50 -5.94
N GLY A 246 -10.26 5.04 -6.76
CA GLY A 246 -9.21 5.90 -6.18
C GLY A 246 -8.01 6.25 -7.07
N PRO A 247 -7.14 7.17 -6.61
CA PRO A 247 -6.23 7.96 -7.45
C PRO A 247 -4.95 7.25 -7.92
N GLN A 248 -4.80 5.95 -7.69
CA GLN A 248 -3.62 5.20 -8.15
C GLN A 248 -3.94 4.45 -9.45
N ARG A 249 -3.75 5.19 -10.53
CA ARG A 249 -3.66 4.72 -11.90
C ARG A 249 -2.54 3.68 -11.97
N MET A 250 -2.87 2.38 -11.97
CA MET A 250 -1.90 1.28 -11.80
C MET A 250 -0.67 1.35 -12.72
N PHE A 251 -0.74 2.05 -13.86
CA PHE A 251 0.42 2.32 -14.72
C PHE A 251 0.51 3.76 -15.26
N ALA A 252 -0.36 4.70 -14.87
CA ALA A 252 -0.50 5.95 -15.64
C ALA A 252 -0.78 7.21 -14.81
N VAL A 253 0.06 7.62 -13.85
CA VAL A 253 -0.11 8.90 -13.10
C VAL A 253 -0.25 10.14 -14.01
N ALA A 254 0.16 10.07 -15.27
CA ALA A 254 -0.26 10.95 -16.37
C ALA A 254 -0.71 10.07 -17.56
N GLU A 255 -1.71 10.48 -18.34
CA GLU A 255 -1.94 9.86 -19.65
C GLU A 255 -0.67 10.09 -20.48
N THR A 256 0.19 9.08 -20.56
CA THR A 256 1.35 9.10 -21.45
C THR A 256 0.83 9.30 -22.87
N GLU A 257 1.61 9.97 -23.72
CA GLU A 257 1.20 10.15 -25.12
C GLU A 257 0.93 8.81 -25.81
N THR A 258 1.63 7.76 -25.41
CA THR A 258 1.34 6.38 -25.82
C THR A 258 -0.08 5.91 -25.50
N VAL A 259 -0.58 6.14 -24.29
CA VAL A 259 -1.94 5.73 -23.93
C VAL A 259 -2.98 6.56 -24.71
N LYS A 260 -2.72 7.86 -24.93
CA LYS A 260 -3.62 8.71 -25.74
C LYS A 260 -3.70 8.24 -27.19
N GLU A 261 -2.55 7.94 -27.79
CA GLU A 261 -2.48 7.40 -29.15
C GLU A 261 -3.18 6.04 -29.26
N LEU A 262 -2.99 5.13 -28.30
CA LEU A 262 -3.69 3.84 -28.28
C LEU A 262 -5.20 4.01 -28.10
N LYS A 263 -5.67 4.97 -27.30
CA LYS A 263 -7.10 5.33 -27.20
C LYS A 263 -7.65 5.89 -28.51
N ALA A 264 -6.89 6.74 -29.20
CA ALA A 264 -7.27 7.26 -30.51
C ALA A 264 -7.39 6.10 -31.52
N LEU A 265 -6.43 5.18 -31.52
CA LEU A 265 -6.44 3.98 -32.35
C LEU A 265 -7.64 3.07 -32.04
N GLN A 266 -7.87 2.78 -30.76
CA GLN A 266 -9.05 2.07 -30.27
C GLN A 266 -10.34 2.70 -30.79
N THR A 267 -10.44 4.04 -30.73
CA THR A 267 -11.64 4.75 -31.19
C THR A 267 -11.85 4.58 -32.69
N LYS A 268 -10.79 4.70 -33.51
CA LYS A 268 -10.86 4.46 -34.96
C LYS A 268 -11.29 3.03 -35.28
N LEU A 269 -10.68 2.04 -34.62
CA LEU A 269 -11.01 0.62 -34.78
C LEU A 269 -12.47 0.33 -34.38
N ASN A 270 -12.93 0.88 -33.25
CA ASN A 270 -14.29 0.65 -32.76
C ASN A 270 -15.37 1.29 -33.64
N LYS A 271 -15.07 2.42 -34.29
CA LYS A 271 -16.01 3.09 -35.20
C LYS A 271 -16.01 2.53 -36.61
N GLY A 272 -14.99 1.75 -36.98
CA GLY A 272 -14.79 1.33 -38.37
C GLY A 272 -14.34 2.47 -39.28
N ASP A 273 -13.96 3.64 -38.73
CA ASP A 273 -13.53 4.84 -39.46
C ASP A 273 -12.10 4.73 -40.03
N LEU A 274 -11.61 3.50 -40.22
CA LEU A 274 -10.32 3.25 -40.85
C LEU A 274 -10.50 3.32 -42.36
N THR A 275 -10.61 4.54 -42.89
CA THR A 275 -10.60 4.78 -44.33
C THR A 275 -9.18 4.73 -44.86
N ALA A 276 -9.02 4.26 -46.10
CA ALA A 276 -7.80 4.47 -46.86
C ALA A 276 -7.51 5.98 -46.92
N PRO A 277 -6.27 6.47 -46.66
CA PRO A 277 -5.94 7.86 -46.94
C PRO A 277 -6.40 8.24 -48.35
N GLU A 278 -7.16 9.34 -48.46
CA GLU A 278 -7.60 9.91 -49.73
C GLU A 278 -6.40 9.90 -50.69
N ALA A 279 -6.54 9.22 -51.83
CA ALA A 279 -5.58 9.39 -52.89
C ALA A 279 -5.56 10.88 -53.23
N GLU A 280 -4.38 11.50 -53.22
CA GLU A 280 -4.24 12.85 -53.78
C GLU A 280 -4.87 12.81 -55.19
N PRO A 281 -5.74 13.77 -55.53
CA PRO A 281 -6.35 13.79 -56.84
C PRO A 281 -5.22 13.84 -57.87
N GLU A 282 -5.18 12.85 -58.77
CA GLU A 282 -4.29 12.89 -59.92
C GLU A 282 -4.49 14.24 -60.62
N SER A 283 -3.46 15.07 -60.54
CA SER A 283 -3.44 16.35 -61.22
C SER A 283 -3.66 16.07 -62.71
N PRO A 284 -4.64 16.72 -63.37
CA PRO A 284 -4.94 16.41 -64.76
C PRO A 284 -3.69 16.64 -65.60
N ARG A 285 -3.29 15.60 -66.34
CA ARG A 285 -2.32 15.74 -67.44
C ARG A 285 -2.79 16.91 -68.31
N SER A 286 -2.03 18.00 -68.28
CA SER A 286 -2.12 19.01 -69.32
C SER A 286 -1.56 18.37 -70.59
N GLU A 287 -2.45 17.92 -71.46
CA GLU A 287 -2.10 17.68 -72.86
C GLU A 287 -1.76 19.06 -73.46
N LEU A 288 -0.50 19.21 -73.86
CA LEU A 288 0.00 20.23 -74.77
C LEU A 288 0.42 19.54 -76.07
#